data_AF-K1PSY4-F1
#
_entry.id   AF-K1PSY4-F1
#
_cell.length_a   1.000
_cell.length_b   1.000
_cell.length_c   1.000
_cell.angle_alpha   90.00
_cell.angle_beta   90.00
_cell.angle_gamma   90.00
#
_symmetry.space_group_name_H-M   'P 1'
#
loop_
_entity.id
_entity.type
_entity.pdbx_description
1 polymer ?
#
loop_
_entity_poly.entity_id
_entity_poly.type
_entity_poly.pdbx_seq_one_letter_code
_entity_poly.pdbx_strand_id
1 'polypeptide(L)' 'MCRILSMARDYSTRRKAFGDYLKNYPLHVQTLALMEVEVRAATILVLEVARLLGREDTGIASDLFC' A
#
# COMPACT_ATOMS: atom_id res chain seq x y z
N MET A 1 1.25 -6.83 -1.35
CA MET A 1 -0.16 -6.36 -1.42
C MET A 1 -0.41 -5.37 -2.57
N CYS A 2 0.53 -4.51 -2.96
CA CYS A 2 0.31 -3.49 -4.01
C CYS A 2 -0.22 -4.06 -5.34
N ARG A 3 0.27 -5.24 -5.75
CA ARG A 3 -0.15 -5.88 -7.02
C ARG A 3 -1.64 -6.20 -7.04
N ILE A 4 -2.19 -6.81 -5.99
CA ILE A 4 -3.61 -7.19 -5.97
C ILE A 4 -4.52 -5.96 -5.94
N LEU A 5 -4.14 -4.89 -5.24
CA LEU A 5 -4.90 -3.63 -5.24
C LEU A 5 -4.92 -2.96 -6.60
N SER A 6 -3.78 -2.93 -7.30
CA SER A 6 -3.72 -2.41 -8.66
C SER A 6 -4.64 -3.18 -9.61
N MET A 7 -4.64 -4.51 -9.51
CA MET A 7 -5.52 -5.37 -10.31
C MET A 7 -6.99 -5.18 -9.93
N ALA A 8 -7.31 -5.07 -8.63
CA ALA A 8 -8.67 -4.86 -8.15
C ALA A 8 -9.24 -3.50 -8.60
N ARG A 9 -8.44 -2.43 -8.53
CA ARG A 9 -8.83 -1.10 -9.03
C ARG A 9 -9.13 -1.14 -10.53
N ASP A 10 -8.24 -1.73 -11.32
CA ASP A 10 -8.44 -1.87 -12.77
C ASP A 10 -9.68 -2.72 -13.07
N TYR A 11 -9.84 -3.86 -12.38
CA TYR A 11 -11.00 -4.75 -12.54
C TYR A 11 -12.33 -4.09 -12.15
N SER A 12 -12.33 -3.19 -11.15
CA SER A 12 -13.53 -2.47 -10.73
C SER A 12 -14.17 -1.60 -11.82
N THR A 13 -13.37 -1.20 -12.82
CA THR A 13 -13.81 -0.41 -13.97
C THR A 13 -14.39 -1.26 -15.12
N ARG A 14 -14.15 -2.57 -15.09
CA ARG A 14 -14.56 -3.51 -16.14
C ARG A 14 -15.70 -4.42 -15.70
N ARG A 15 -15.74 -4.78 -14.42
CA ARG A 15 -16.77 -5.67 -13.89
C ARG A 15 -18.04 -4.93 -13.53
N LYS A 16 -19.17 -5.45 -14.01
CA LYS A 16 -20.51 -5.05 -13.58
C LYS A 16 -21.12 -6.10 -12.64
N ALA A 17 -21.90 -5.63 -11.67
CA ALA A 17 -22.75 -6.41 -10.79
C ALA A 17 -23.93 -5.53 -10.36
N PHE A 18 -25.10 -6.11 -10.08
CA PHE A 18 -26.27 -5.34 -9.60
C PHE A 18 -26.65 -4.10 -10.45
N GLY A 19 -26.40 -4.17 -11.76
CA GLY A 19 -26.77 -3.11 -12.72
C GLY A 19 -25.69 -2.05 -12.98
N ASP A 20 -24.58 -2.01 -12.23
CA ASP A 20 -23.54 -0.99 -12.42
C ASP A 20 -22.11 -1.55 -12.28
N TYR A 21 -21.10 -0.73 -12.58
CA TYR A 21 -19.70 -1.05 -12.37
C TYR A 21 -19.34 -1.09 -10.89
N LEU A 22 -18.44 -2.00 -10.50
CA LEU A 22 -18.02 -2.13 -9.10
C LEU A 22 -17.48 -0.81 -8.51
N LYS A 23 -16.78 -0.01 -9.32
CA LYS A 23 -16.26 1.31 -8.91
C LYS A 23 -17.33 2.32 -8.47
N ASN A 24 -18.60 2.11 -8.82
CA ASN A 24 -19.69 3.02 -8.50
C ASN A 24 -20.39 2.67 -7.18
N TYR A 25 -20.08 1.51 -6.58
CA TYR A 25 -20.65 1.12 -5.29
C TYR A 25 -19.82 1.68 -4.14
N PRO A 26 -20.40 2.51 -3.24
CA PRO A 26 -19.65 3.13 -2.14
C PRO A 26 -18.93 2.13 -1.24
N LEU A 27 -19.58 1.00 -0.91
CA LEU A 27 -18.99 -0.06 -0.10
C LEU A 27 -17.75 -0.67 -0.76
N HIS A 28 -17.77 -0.86 -2.09
CA HIS A 28 -16.63 -1.41 -2.82
C HIS A 28 -15.43 -0.45 -2.79
N VAL A 29 -15.70 0.84 -3.04
CA VAL A 29 -14.67 1.88 -3.01
C VAL A 29 -14.07 2.03 -1.60
N GLN A 30 -14.91 2.02 -0.57
CA GLN A 30 -14.46 2.10 0.82
C GLN A 30 -13.54 0.94 1.20
N THR A 31 -13.89 -0.30 0.83
CA THR A 31 -13.04 -1.47 1.07
C THR A 31 -11.67 -1.33 0.40
N LEU A 32 -11.63 -0.93 -0.88
CA LEU A 32 -10.36 -0.70 -1.57
C LEU A 32 -9.56 0.44 -0.95
N ALA A 33 -10.21 1.49 -0.46
CA ALA A 33 -9.56 2.62 0.20
C ALA A 33 -8.88 2.22 1.51
N LEU A 34 -9.52 1.39 2.34
CA LEU A 34 -8.92 0.88 3.59
C LEU A 34 -7.67 0.05 3.31
N MET A 35 -7.74 -0.86 2.34
CA MET A 35 -6.59 -1.66 1.93
C MET A 35 -5.43 -0.80 1.38
N GLU A 36 -5.74 0.28 0.64
CA GLU A 36 -4.75 1.22 0.12
C GLU A 36 -4.01 1.94 1.26
N VAL A 37 -4.71 2.31 2.35
CA VAL A 37 -4.09 2.91 3.54
C VAL A 37 -3.10 1.94 4.19
N GLU A 38 -3.49 0.68 4.38
CA GLU A 38 -2.61 -0.35 4.95
C GLU A 38 -1.35 -0.56 4.12
N VAL A 39 -1.49 -0.64 2.79
CA VAL A 39 -0.34 -0.81 1.89
C VAL A 39 0.61 0.37 1.96
N ARG A 40 0.10 1.60 2.03
CA ARG A 40 0.95 2.79 2.14
C ARG A 40 1.70 2.82 3.47
N ALA A 41 1.00 2.55 4.57
CA ALA A 41 1.61 2.50 5.91
C ALA A 41 2.71 1.42 5.98
N ALA A 42 2.42 0.21 5.51
CA ALA A 42 3.38 -0.89 5.47
C ALA A 42 4.59 -0.57 4.58
N THR A 43 4.36 0.06 3.42
CA THR A 43 5.44 0.44 2.49
C THR A 43 6.39 1.46 3.12
N ILE A 44 5.86 2.49 3.77
CA ILE A 44 6.66 3.51 4.46
C ILE A 44 7.50 2.85 5.56
N LEU A 45 6.88 1.99 6.37
CA LEU A 45 7.57 1.28 7.45
C LEU A 45 8.72 0.41 6.90
N VAL A 46 8.47 -0.37 5.85
CA VAL A 46 9.50 -1.25 5.26
C VAL A 46 10.66 -0.44 4.68
N LEU A 47 10.39 0.69 4.02
CA LEU A 47 11.44 1.55 3.50
C LEU A 47 12.26 2.21 4.62
N GLU A 48 11.62 2.59 5.73
CA GLU A 48 12.34 3.11 6.89
C GLU A 48 13.23 2.04 7.54
N VAL A 49 12.73 0.81 7.69
CA VAL A 49 13.53 -0.32 8.18
C VAL A 49 14.70 -0.61 7.23
N ALA A 50 14.47 -0.61 5.91
CA ALA A 50 15.54 -0.78 4.94
C ALA A 50 16.60 0.33 5.02
N ARG A 51 16.19 1.58 5.30
CA ARG A 51 17.10 2.69 5.52
C ARG A 51 17.94 2.49 6.79
N LEU A 52 17.33 2.05 7.89
CA LEU A 52 18.03 1.76 9.14
C LEU A 52 19.02 0.60 8.97
N LEU A 53 18.60 -0.47 8.30
CA LEU A 53 19.46 -1.60 7.96
C LEU A 53 20.66 -1.16 7.12
N GLY A 54 20.45 -0.34 6.09
CA GLY A 54 21.55 0.19 5.28
C GLY A 54 22.55 1.04 6.07
N ARG A 55 22.10 1.74 7.13
CA ARG A 55 23.00 2.46 8.04
C ARG A 55 23.79 1.51 8.93
N GLU A 56 23.19 0.40 9.36
CA GLU A 56 23.88 -0.64 10.13
C GLU A 56 24.94 -1.33 9.28
N ASP A 57 24.60 -1.73 8.05
CA ASP A 57 25.50 -2.38 7.09
C ASP A 57 26.72 -1.51 6.74
N THR A 58 26.58 -0.18 6.82
CA THR A 58 27.66 0.79 6.55
C THR A 58 28.34 1.32 7.81
N GLY A 59 27.95 0.83 9.00
CA GLY A 59 28.55 1.22 10.28
C GLY A 59 28.19 2.62 10.79
N ILE A 60 27.26 3.33 10.13
CA ILE A 60 26.84 4.71 10.46
C ILE A 60 25.50 4.75 11.23
N ALA A 61 24.98 3.60 11.66
CA ALA A 61 23.73 3.52 12.44
C ALA A 61 23.84 4.28 13.76
N SER A 62 25.00 4.22 14.40
CA SER A 62 25.29 4.78 15.72
C SER A 62 25.69 6.27 15.70
N ASP A 63 25.88 6.87 14.52
CA ASP A 63 26.34 8.27 14.37
C ASP A 63 25.32 9.33 14.87
N LEU A 64 24.27 8.93 15.59
CA LEU A 64 23.31 9.83 16.23
C LEU A 64 23.63 10.09 17.72
N PHE A 65 24.79 9.66 18.23
CA PHE A 65 25.29 10.01 19.56
C PHE A 65 26.84 10.16 19.57
N CYS A 66 27.38 11.16 18.87
CA CYS A 66 28.65 11.79 19.20
C CYS A 66 28.64 13.26 18.77
#